data_AF-A0A8G2C5M8-F1
#
_entry.id   AF-A0A8G2C5M8-F1
#
_cell.length_a   1.000
_cell.length_b   1.000
_cell.length_c   1.000
_cell.angle_alpha   90.00
_cell.angle_beta   90.00
_cell.angle_gamma   90.00
#
_symmetry.space_group_name_H-M   'P 1'
#
loop_
_entity.id
_entity.type
_entity.pdbx_description
1 polymer ?
#
loop_
_entity_poly.entity_id
_entity_poly.type
_entity_poly.pdbx_seq_one_letter_code
_entity_poly.pdbx_strand_id
1 'polypeptide(L)'
;MEERCVVAKYLLSQYFKDDIDEMADVTGYSKSAISDWIDGSVVPNHQTITFILNSIFTPEFTVINEFYEIYPGSPILTQLKKMYRGHESRSGIYAFYDSMANLVYIGKASNLLKETYSALNREFEINFPAGIKNKSVLRHQVVRYISAYDVKLFESFDYPKHVESLILRVSKPIMNKQIGILDKAYSESV
;
A
#
# COMPACT_ATOMS: atom_id res chain seq x y z
N MET A 1 -4.37 -37.48 -4.88
CA MET A 1 -3.12 -37.01 -4.25
C MET A 1 -2.25 -36.25 -5.24
N GLU A 2 -2.15 -36.68 -6.50
CA GLU A 2 -1.51 -35.91 -7.60
C GLU A 2 -2.15 -34.54 -7.88
N GLU A 3 -3.43 -34.33 -7.51
CA GLU A 3 -4.14 -33.08 -7.73
C GLU A 3 -3.41 -31.85 -7.15
N ARG A 4 -2.69 -31.99 -6.03
CA ARG A 4 -1.91 -30.86 -5.46
C ARG A 4 -0.65 -30.55 -6.25
N CYS A 5 -0.01 -31.54 -6.87
CA CYS A 5 1.07 -31.33 -7.84
C CYS A 5 0.54 -30.58 -9.07
N VAL A 6 -0.63 -30.98 -9.56
CA VAL A 6 -1.31 -30.28 -10.67
C VAL A 6 -1.63 -28.83 -10.30
N VAL A 7 -2.12 -28.58 -9.08
CA VAL A 7 -2.34 -27.21 -8.57
C VAL A 7 -1.03 -26.44 -8.48
N ALA A 8 0.04 -27.00 -7.90
CA ALA A 8 1.34 -26.33 -7.84
C ALA A 8 1.86 -25.96 -9.24
N LYS A 9 1.71 -26.86 -10.21
CA LYS A 9 2.08 -26.62 -11.61
C LYS A 9 1.23 -25.56 -12.28
N TYR A 10 -0.08 -25.55 -12.03
CA TYR A 10 -0.96 -24.49 -12.49
C TYR A 10 -0.54 -23.13 -11.91
N LEU A 11 -0.24 -23.06 -10.61
CA LEU A 11 0.19 -21.82 -9.96
C LEU A 11 1.52 -21.30 -10.52
N LEU A 12 2.49 -22.18 -10.73
CA LEU A 12 3.76 -21.86 -11.38
C LEU A 12 3.54 -21.24 -12.77
N SER A 13 2.73 -21.91 -13.61
CA SER A 13 2.48 -21.46 -14.98
C SER A 13 1.74 -20.12 -15.04
N GLN A 14 0.70 -19.97 -14.21
CA GLN A 14 -0.17 -18.79 -14.29
C GLN A 14 0.38 -17.56 -13.59
N TYR A 15 1.07 -17.72 -12.45
CA TYR A 15 1.48 -16.59 -11.61
C TYR A 15 2.98 -16.32 -11.63
N PHE A 16 3.79 -17.28 -12.08
CA PHE A 16 5.26 -17.19 -12.12
C PHE A 16 5.84 -17.48 -13.51
N LYS A 17 5.02 -17.53 -14.57
CA LYS A 17 5.46 -17.70 -15.98
C LYS A 17 6.37 -18.91 -16.19
N ASP A 18 6.08 -20.01 -15.50
CA ASP A 18 6.88 -21.23 -15.54
C ASP A 18 8.32 -21.06 -14.97
N ASP A 19 8.58 -19.99 -14.22
CA ASP A 19 9.86 -19.69 -13.58
C ASP A 19 9.90 -20.17 -12.13
N ILE A 20 10.65 -21.26 -11.91
CA ILE A 20 10.86 -21.84 -10.57
C ILE A 20 11.66 -20.89 -9.68
N ASP A 21 12.54 -20.07 -10.25
CA ASP A 21 13.35 -19.13 -9.49
C ASP A 21 12.48 -18.02 -8.93
N GLU A 22 11.58 -17.47 -9.73
CA GLU A 22 10.60 -16.46 -9.28
C GLU A 22 9.69 -17.02 -8.18
N MET A 23 9.20 -18.25 -8.34
CA MET A 23 8.36 -18.90 -7.34
C MET A 23 9.12 -19.18 -6.04
N ALA A 24 10.39 -19.58 -6.13
CA ALA A 24 11.26 -19.79 -4.97
C ALA A 24 11.50 -18.48 -4.21
N ASP A 25 11.80 -17.40 -4.93
CA ASP A 25 12.06 -16.09 -4.33
C ASP A 25 10.82 -15.53 -3.61
N VAL A 26 9.63 -15.69 -4.18
CA VAL A 26 8.37 -15.20 -3.59
C VAL A 26 7.90 -16.07 -2.43
N THR A 27 8.03 -17.39 -2.53
CA THR A 27 7.49 -18.32 -1.51
C THR A 27 8.52 -18.71 -0.45
N GLY A 28 9.81 -18.45 -0.67
CA GLY A 28 10.90 -18.88 0.21
C GLY A 28 11.17 -20.38 0.20
N TYR A 29 10.49 -21.16 -0.65
CA TYR A 29 10.79 -22.58 -0.80
C TYR A 29 12.01 -22.81 -1.70
N SER A 30 12.75 -23.88 -1.43
CA SER A 30 13.89 -24.25 -2.28
C SER A 30 13.43 -24.65 -3.68
N LYS A 31 14.23 -24.27 -4.69
CA LYS A 31 14.03 -24.67 -6.10
C LYS A 31 13.85 -26.17 -6.27
N SER A 32 14.61 -26.99 -5.53
CA SER A 32 14.49 -28.45 -5.58
C SER A 32 13.12 -28.94 -5.12
N ALA A 33 12.63 -28.46 -3.98
CA ALA A 33 11.30 -28.82 -3.48
C ALA A 33 10.19 -28.42 -4.48
N ILE A 34 10.31 -27.25 -5.11
CA ILE A 34 9.37 -26.82 -6.14
C ILE A 34 9.46 -27.77 -7.34
N SER A 35 10.65 -28.06 -7.86
CA SER A 35 10.83 -29.01 -8.97
C SER A 35 10.20 -30.38 -8.67
N ASP A 36 10.42 -30.91 -7.46
CA ASP A 36 9.86 -32.20 -7.03
C ASP A 36 8.32 -32.19 -6.97
N TRP A 37 7.69 -31.03 -6.71
CA TRP A 37 6.23 -30.89 -6.75
C TRP A 37 5.71 -30.80 -8.18
N ILE A 38 6.47 -30.16 -9.07
CA ILE A 38 6.08 -29.91 -10.46
C ILE A 38 6.22 -31.17 -11.32
N ASP A 39 7.25 -31.98 -11.07
CA ASP A 39 7.45 -33.26 -11.74
C ASP A 39 6.65 -34.42 -11.13
N GLY A 40 6.07 -34.20 -9.94
CA GLY A 40 5.22 -35.16 -9.24
C GLY A 40 5.97 -36.16 -8.37
N SER A 41 7.30 -36.02 -8.23
CA SER A 41 8.14 -36.85 -7.37
C SER A 41 7.75 -36.74 -5.90
N VAL A 42 7.28 -35.55 -5.48
CA VAL A 42 6.78 -35.28 -4.13
C VAL A 42 5.44 -34.58 -4.19
N VAL A 43 4.46 -35.07 -3.43
CA VAL A 43 3.15 -34.39 -3.31
C VAL A 43 3.24 -33.30 -2.23
N PRO A 44 3.04 -32.01 -2.56
CA PRO A 44 3.00 -30.96 -1.55
C PRO A 44 1.82 -31.20 -0.62
N ASN A 45 1.98 -30.86 0.66
CA ASN A 45 0.89 -30.95 1.62
C ASN A 45 -0.13 -29.81 1.39
N HIS A 46 -1.30 -29.89 2.03
CA HIS A 46 -2.33 -28.88 1.88
C HIS A 46 -1.86 -27.48 2.32
N GLN A 47 -1.14 -27.38 3.44
CA GLN A 47 -0.66 -26.11 3.99
C GLN A 47 0.34 -25.43 3.05
N THR A 48 1.19 -26.20 2.35
CA THR A 48 2.12 -25.70 1.33
C THR A 48 1.36 -25.03 0.19
N ILE A 49 0.32 -25.69 -0.34
CA ILE A 49 -0.52 -25.08 -1.39
C ILE A 49 -1.20 -23.81 -0.89
N THR A 50 -1.78 -23.84 0.32
CA THR A 50 -2.39 -22.66 0.93
C THR A 50 -1.39 -21.53 1.11
N PHE A 51 -0.16 -21.83 1.52
CA PHE A 51 0.89 -20.83 1.69
C PHE A 51 1.33 -20.22 0.36
N ILE A 52 1.49 -21.03 -0.69
CA ILE A 52 1.80 -20.54 -2.04
C ILE A 52 0.68 -19.60 -2.51
N LEU A 53 -0.59 -20.00 -2.37
CA LEU A 53 -1.74 -19.15 -2.71
C LEU A 53 -1.70 -17.83 -1.93
N ASN A 54 -1.44 -17.88 -0.62
CA ASN A 54 -1.30 -16.67 0.18
C ASN A 54 -0.14 -15.78 -0.29
N SER A 55 1.00 -16.37 -0.69
CA SER A 55 2.14 -15.60 -1.20
C SER A 55 1.85 -14.95 -2.55
N ILE A 56 1.02 -15.58 -3.38
CA ILE A 56 0.56 -15.02 -4.66
C ILE A 56 -0.42 -13.88 -4.41
N PHE A 57 -1.42 -14.07 -3.54
CA PHE A 57 -2.58 -13.17 -3.44
C PHE A 57 -2.51 -12.17 -2.29
N THR A 58 -1.58 -12.32 -1.34
CA THR A 58 -1.39 -11.36 -0.25
C THR A 58 -0.35 -10.34 -0.70
N PRO A 59 -0.75 -9.09 -0.99
CA PRO A 59 0.20 -8.06 -1.38
C PRO A 59 1.16 -7.75 -0.23
N GLU A 60 2.46 -7.82 -0.52
CA GLU A 60 3.48 -7.26 0.35
C GLU A 60 3.61 -5.75 0.11
N PHE A 61 3.66 -4.99 1.20
CA PHE A 61 3.97 -3.56 1.15
C PHE A 61 5.46 -3.38 1.04
N THR A 62 5.91 -2.75 -0.04
CA THR A 62 7.30 -2.32 -0.14
C THR A 62 7.41 -0.89 0.32
N VAL A 63 8.20 -0.66 1.37
CA VAL A 63 8.48 0.68 1.88
C VAL A 63 9.30 1.45 0.84
N ILE A 64 8.76 2.56 0.33
CA ILE A 64 9.52 3.50 -0.50
C ILE A 64 10.26 4.47 0.42
N ASN A 65 9.53 5.04 1.38
CA ASN A 65 10.08 5.86 2.44
C ASN A 65 9.10 5.94 3.62
N GLU A 66 9.61 6.01 4.85
CA GLU A 66 8.76 6.16 6.03
C GLU A 66 8.59 7.62 6.45
N PHE A 67 9.57 8.51 6.24
CA PHE A 67 9.48 9.91 6.66
C PHE A 67 10.33 10.82 5.76
N TYR A 68 9.99 10.86 4.48
CA TYR A 68 10.68 11.72 3.53
C TYR A 68 10.37 13.18 3.83
N GLU A 69 11.40 13.95 4.18
CA GLU A 69 11.25 15.35 4.51
C GLU A 69 11.04 16.23 3.27
N ILE A 70 10.00 17.06 3.30
CA ILE A 70 9.72 18.06 2.27
C ILE A 70 10.01 19.47 2.78
N TYR A 71 10.53 20.28 1.88
CA TYR A 71 10.82 21.69 2.11
C TYR A 71 9.86 22.55 1.29
N PRO A 72 8.96 23.33 1.92
CA PRO A 72 7.98 24.17 1.21
C PRO A 72 8.63 25.24 0.31
N GLY A 73 9.83 25.69 0.64
CA GLY A 73 10.57 26.68 -0.17
C GLY A 73 11.24 26.12 -1.43
N SER A 74 11.13 24.82 -1.69
CA SER A 74 11.71 24.15 -2.86
C SER A 74 10.61 23.55 -3.76
N PRO A 75 10.84 23.42 -5.08
CA PRO A 75 9.86 22.83 -5.98
C PRO A 75 9.43 21.41 -5.54
N ILE A 76 8.17 21.26 -5.15
CA ILE A 76 7.63 20.00 -4.59
C ILE A 76 7.75 18.86 -5.59
N LEU A 77 7.45 19.08 -6.86
CA LEU A 77 7.52 18.04 -7.89
C LEU A 77 8.93 17.44 -8.00
N THR A 78 9.98 18.26 -7.89
CA THR A 78 11.37 17.79 -7.92
C THR A 78 11.69 16.91 -6.72
N GLN A 79 11.21 17.29 -5.53
CA GLN A 79 11.38 16.52 -4.30
C GLN A 79 10.66 15.17 -4.39
N LEU A 80 9.41 15.16 -4.89
CA LEU A 80 8.64 13.93 -5.07
C LEU A 80 9.27 13.00 -6.13
N LYS A 81 9.75 13.53 -7.26
CA LYS A 81 10.46 12.73 -8.26
C LYS A 81 11.69 12.05 -7.69
N LYS A 82 12.39 12.71 -6.76
CA LYS A 82 13.52 12.11 -6.04
C LYS A 82 13.06 11.01 -5.09
N MET A 83 12.02 11.27 -4.29
CA MET A 83 11.46 10.31 -3.33
C MET A 83 10.95 9.04 -4.02
N TYR A 84 10.24 9.19 -5.15
CA TYR A 84 9.58 8.08 -5.85
C TYR A 84 10.42 7.44 -6.96
N ARG A 85 11.74 7.69 -7.03
CA ARG A 85 12.57 7.21 -8.13
C ARG A 85 12.48 5.68 -8.28
N GLY A 86 11.94 5.21 -9.42
CA GLY A 86 11.73 3.78 -9.71
C GLY A 86 10.35 3.22 -9.30
N HIS A 87 9.52 4.04 -8.63
CA HIS A 87 8.19 3.69 -8.12
C HIS A 87 7.11 4.71 -8.55
N GLU A 88 7.43 5.65 -9.44
CA GLU A 88 6.59 6.81 -9.75
C GLU A 88 5.18 6.42 -10.25
N SER A 89 5.12 5.40 -11.11
CA SER A 89 3.89 4.93 -11.75
C SER A 89 3.24 3.74 -11.04
N ARG A 90 3.74 3.37 -9.85
CA ARG A 90 3.20 2.24 -9.12
C ARG A 90 1.97 2.63 -8.31
N SER A 91 1.19 1.62 -7.95
CA SER A 91 0.08 1.75 -7.02
C SER A 91 0.59 1.71 -5.59
N GLY A 92 -0.15 2.29 -4.66
CA GLY A 92 0.27 2.27 -3.28
C GLY A 92 -0.53 3.19 -2.36
N ILE A 93 0.08 3.44 -1.21
CA ILE A 93 -0.47 4.31 -0.16
C ILE A 93 0.58 5.36 0.16
N TYR A 94 0.13 6.59 0.38
CA TYR A 94 0.96 7.69 0.86
C TYR A 94 0.31 8.36 2.06
N ALA A 95 1.14 8.81 3.00
CA ALA A 95 0.73 9.45 4.24
C ALA A 95 1.50 10.76 4.42
N PHE A 96 0.81 11.81 4.87
CA PHE A 96 1.40 13.12 5.14
C PHE A 96 1.42 13.41 6.63
N TYR A 97 2.52 14.03 7.06
CA TYR A 97 2.74 14.38 8.45
C TYR A 97 3.11 15.85 8.59
N ASP A 98 2.73 16.46 9.70
CA ASP A 98 3.17 17.80 10.08
C ASP A 98 4.60 17.79 10.65
N SER A 99 5.10 18.95 11.08
CA SER A 99 6.44 19.09 11.67
C SER A 99 6.63 18.35 13.00
N MET A 100 5.54 18.00 13.68
CA MET A 100 5.53 17.23 14.93
C MET A 100 5.30 15.73 14.69
N ALA A 101 5.36 15.29 13.43
CA ALA A 101 5.12 13.92 13.00
C ALA A 101 3.69 13.39 13.28
N ASN A 102 2.70 14.27 13.38
CA ASN A 102 1.30 13.85 13.43
C ASN A 102 0.80 13.49 12.04
N LEU A 103 0.08 12.36 11.91
CA LEU A 103 -0.57 11.98 10.66
C LEU A 103 -1.71 12.96 10.33
N VAL A 104 -1.54 13.75 9.28
CA VAL A 104 -2.53 14.76 8.86
C VAL A 104 -3.35 14.34 7.65
N TYR A 105 -2.80 13.47 6.78
CA TYR A 105 -3.50 12.95 5.61
C TYR A 105 -3.03 11.53 5.27
N ILE A 106 -3.92 10.71 4.73
CA ILE A 106 -3.57 9.46 4.04
C ILE A 106 -4.36 9.35 2.73
N GLY A 107 -3.74 8.78 1.71
CA GLY A 107 -4.37 8.54 0.43
C GLY A 107 -3.90 7.25 -0.22
N LYS A 108 -4.78 6.60 -0.97
CA LYS A 108 -4.39 5.59 -1.97
C LYS A 108 -4.01 6.24 -3.30
N ALA A 109 -3.17 5.57 -4.07
CA ALA A 109 -2.80 5.98 -5.42
C ALA A 109 -2.73 4.78 -6.36
N SER A 110 -3.24 4.95 -7.58
CA SER A 110 -2.93 4.11 -8.75
C SER A 110 -1.61 4.55 -9.43
N ASN A 111 -1.24 5.82 -9.25
CA ASN A 111 0.03 6.41 -9.68
C ASN A 111 0.57 7.30 -8.55
N LEU A 112 1.53 6.77 -7.79
CA LEU A 112 2.05 7.39 -6.58
C LEU A 112 2.51 8.83 -6.79
N LEU A 113 3.32 9.11 -7.82
CA LEU A 113 3.84 10.47 -8.04
C LEU A 113 2.72 11.45 -8.38
N LYS A 114 1.85 11.11 -9.34
CA LYS A 114 0.79 12.00 -9.82
C LYS A 114 -0.23 12.30 -8.73
N GLU A 115 -0.67 11.28 -8.01
CA GLU A 115 -1.71 11.43 -6.99
C GLU A 115 -1.20 12.10 -5.73
N THR A 116 0.03 11.79 -5.29
CA THR A 116 0.68 12.50 -4.18
C THR A 116 0.85 13.99 -4.50
N TYR A 117 1.34 14.31 -5.70
CA TYR A 117 1.48 15.69 -6.15
C TYR A 117 0.12 16.41 -6.23
N SER A 118 -0.91 15.74 -6.75
CA SER A 118 -2.27 16.28 -6.78
C SER A 118 -2.79 16.55 -5.38
N ALA A 119 -2.62 15.60 -4.44
CA ALA A 119 -3.11 15.71 -3.08
C ALA A 119 -2.43 16.86 -2.31
N LEU A 120 -1.11 17.03 -2.46
CA LEU A 120 -0.36 18.13 -1.83
C LEU A 120 -0.77 19.52 -2.31
N ASN A 121 -1.28 19.63 -3.54
CA ASN A 121 -1.74 20.89 -4.13
C ASN A 121 -3.23 21.16 -3.89
N ARG A 122 -3.93 20.31 -3.13
CA ARG A 122 -5.29 20.60 -2.71
C ARG A 122 -5.28 21.63 -1.59
N GLU A 123 -6.31 22.45 -1.58
CA GLU A 123 -6.62 23.32 -0.46
C GLU A 123 -7.11 22.49 0.73
N PHE A 124 -6.79 22.97 1.93
CA PHE A 124 -7.30 22.44 3.18
C PHE A 124 -7.73 23.59 4.07
N GLU A 125 -8.96 23.49 4.57
CA GLU A 125 -9.53 24.49 5.46
C GLU A 125 -9.14 24.14 6.91
N ILE A 126 -8.26 24.96 7.49
CA ILE A 126 -7.96 24.91 8.92
C ILE A 126 -8.88 25.94 9.59
N ASN A 127 -9.46 25.57 10.73
CA ASN A 127 -10.12 26.53 11.60
C ASN A 127 -9.09 27.48 12.20
N PHE A 128 -8.91 28.64 11.58
CA PHE A 128 -8.06 29.69 12.10
C PHE A 128 -8.77 30.51 13.20
N PRO A 129 -8.05 30.97 14.24
CA PRO A 129 -8.58 31.94 15.19
C PRO A 129 -9.15 33.20 14.51
N ALA A 130 -10.12 33.84 15.17
CA ALA A 130 -10.75 35.06 14.66
C ALA A 130 -9.69 36.16 14.44
N GLY A 131 -9.49 36.57 13.17
CA GLY A 131 -8.52 37.62 12.78
C GLY A 131 -7.62 37.26 11.60
N ILE A 132 -7.50 35.99 11.24
CA ILE A 132 -6.67 35.56 10.10
C ILE A 132 -7.46 35.73 8.78
N LYS A 133 -6.92 36.57 7.89
CA LYS A 133 -7.56 36.95 6.62
C LYS A 133 -7.38 35.91 5.49
N ASN A 134 -6.27 35.16 5.50
CA ASN A 134 -5.99 34.12 4.50
C ASN A 134 -6.29 32.74 5.10
N LYS A 135 -7.44 32.18 4.74
CA LYS A 135 -8.00 30.97 5.38
C LYS A 135 -7.76 29.67 4.62
N SER A 136 -7.22 29.73 3.41
CA SER A 136 -6.89 28.54 2.62
C SER A 136 -5.38 28.35 2.58
N VAL A 137 -4.92 27.18 3.04
CA VAL A 137 -3.52 26.77 3.03
C VAL A 137 -3.44 25.55 2.13
N LEU A 138 -2.56 25.60 1.13
CA LEU A 138 -2.27 24.42 0.32
C LEU A 138 -1.62 23.38 1.23
N ARG A 139 -2.01 22.11 1.12
CA ARG A 139 -1.53 21.08 2.05
C ARG A 139 0.00 21.02 2.14
N HIS A 140 0.70 21.23 1.03
CA HIS A 140 2.16 21.26 1.01
C HIS A 140 2.81 22.33 1.90
N GLN A 141 2.06 23.32 2.37
CA GLN A 141 2.56 24.35 3.29
C GLN A 141 2.56 23.87 4.75
N VAL A 142 1.78 22.82 5.06
CA VAL A 142 1.66 22.22 6.41
C VAL A 142 2.43 20.91 6.50
N VAL A 143 2.48 20.16 5.40
CA VAL A 143 3.15 18.85 5.36
C VAL A 143 4.66 19.02 5.45
N ARG A 144 5.27 18.34 6.43
CA ARG A 144 6.72 18.24 6.61
C ARG A 144 7.29 16.90 6.17
N TYR A 145 6.58 15.80 6.40
CA TYR A 145 7.06 14.46 6.04
C TYR A 145 6.04 13.68 5.21
N ILE A 146 6.53 12.79 4.36
CA ILE A 146 5.73 11.83 3.60
C ILE A 146 6.23 10.42 3.83
N SER A 147 5.34 9.52 4.20
CA SER A 147 5.55 8.07 4.01
C SER A 147 4.92 7.63 2.71
N ALA A 148 5.53 6.68 2.02
CA ALA A 148 4.88 5.99 0.92
C ALA A 148 5.27 4.52 0.85
N TYR A 149 4.29 3.72 0.45
CA TYR A 149 4.37 2.28 0.37
C TYR A 149 3.84 1.87 -1.00
N ASP A 150 4.67 1.14 -1.73
CA ASP A 150 4.28 0.48 -2.97
C ASP A 150 3.48 -0.78 -2.62
N VAL A 151 2.37 -0.96 -3.33
CA VAL A 151 1.51 -2.12 -3.22
C VAL A 151 1.34 -2.67 -4.63
N LYS A 152 1.81 -3.90 -4.85
CA LYS A 152 1.63 -4.58 -6.15
C LYS A 152 0.16 -4.51 -6.56
N LEU A 153 -0.07 -4.14 -7.82
CA LEU A 153 -1.41 -4.12 -8.41
C LEU A 153 -1.90 -5.54 -8.58
N PHE A 154 -3.07 -5.84 -8.01
CA PHE A 154 -3.82 -7.06 -8.26
C PHE A 154 -5.09 -6.70 -9.01
N GLU A 155 -5.31 -7.31 -10.18
CA GLU A 155 -6.47 -7.00 -11.03
C GLU A 155 -7.80 -7.25 -10.32
N SER A 156 -7.84 -8.21 -9.40
CA SER A 156 -9.07 -8.63 -8.71
C SER A 156 -9.31 -7.97 -7.35
N PHE A 157 -8.32 -7.27 -6.76
CA PHE A 157 -8.44 -6.72 -5.40
C PHE A 157 -7.72 -5.36 -5.25
N ASP A 158 -8.47 -4.34 -4.85
CA ASP A 158 -7.94 -3.01 -4.50
C ASP A 158 -7.48 -2.99 -3.03
N TYR A 159 -6.36 -3.67 -2.74
CA TYR A 159 -5.80 -3.73 -1.40
C TYR A 159 -5.43 -2.35 -0.80
N PRO A 160 -4.85 -1.40 -1.58
CA PRO A 160 -4.60 -0.05 -1.09
C PRO A 160 -5.84 0.63 -0.52
N LYS A 161 -7.00 0.45 -1.16
CA LYS A 161 -8.29 0.97 -0.68
C LYS A 161 -8.69 0.38 0.67
N HIS A 162 -8.48 -0.92 0.88
CA HIS A 162 -8.86 -1.57 2.16
C HIS A 162 -7.99 -1.07 3.32
N VAL A 163 -6.68 -0.95 3.12
CA VAL A 163 -5.77 -0.45 4.15
C VAL A 163 -5.97 1.04 4.41
N GLU A 164 -6.12 1.86 3.37
CA GLU A 164 -6.49 3.27 3.52
C GLU A 164 -7.78 3.40 4.35
N SER A 165 -8.82 2.63 3.99
CA SER A 165 -10.10 2.66 4.70
C SER A 165 -9.98 2.30 6.18
N LEU A 166 -9.10 1.36 6.53
CA LEU A 166 -8.84 0.99 7.93
C LEU A 166 -8.14 2.12 8.68
N ILE A 167 -7.04 2.64 8.13
CA ILE A 167 -6.25 3.70 8.77
C ILE A 167 -7.07 4.97 8.94
N LEU A 168 -7.89 5.34 7.94
CA LEU A 168 -8.80 6.48 8.03
C LEU A 168 -9.74 6.40 9.24
N ARG A 169 -10.24 5.20 9.55
CA ARG A 169 -11.18 4.99 10.65
C ARG A 169 -10.50 4.99 12.01
N VAL A 170 -9.29 4.45 12.10
CA VAL A 170 -8.51 4.39 13.35
C VAL A 170 -7.91 5.76 13.68
N SER A 171 -7.20 6.36 12.72
CA SER A 171 -6.36 7.53 12.97
C SER A 171 -7.06 8.87 12.70
N LYS A 172 -8.17 8.86 11.96
CA LYS A 172 -8.99 10.04 11.61
C LYS A 172 -8.18 11.31 11.27
N PRO A 173 -7.29 11.25 10.26
CA PRO A 173 -6.43 12.38 9.95
C PRO A 173 -7.24 13.63 9.59
N ILE A 174 -6.79 14.80 10.07
CA ILE A 174 -7.56 16.05 10.00
C ILE A 174 -7.86 16.52 8.57
N MET A 175 -6.99 16.19 7.59
CA MET A 175 -7.15 16.60 6.19
C MET A 175 -7.94 15.59 5.36
N ASN A 176 -8.31 14.43 5.93
CA ASN A 176 -9.21 13.48 5.29
C ASN A 176 -10.66 13.79 5.66
N LYS A 177 -11.54 13.79 4.66
CA LYS A 177 -12.97 13.84 4.91
C LYS A 177 -13.37 12.59 5.68
N GLN A 178 -13.98 12.77 6.85
CA GLN A 178 -14.51 11.67 7.64
C GLN A 178 -15.81 11.20 6.98
N ILE A 179 -15.81 9.98 6.42
CA ILE A 179 -16.96 9.39 5.74
C ILE A 179 -17.34 8.08 6.45
N GLY A 180 -18.53 8.06 7.04
CA GLY A 180 -19.14 6.88 7.65
C GLY A 180 -18.89 6.73 9.16
N ILE A 181 -19.79 6.00 9.81
CA ILE A 181 -19.68 5.54 11.21
C ILE A 181 -19.42 4.03 11.15
N LEU A 182 -18.58 3.50 12.04
CA LEU A 182 -18.46 2.05 12.23
C LEU A 182 -19.56 1.60 13.18
N ASP A 183 -20.36 0.62 12.77
CA ASP A 183 -21.22 -0.08 13.70
C ASP A 183 -20.34 -0.80 14.73
N LYS A 184 -20.72 -0.73 16.00
CA LYS A 184 -20.02 -1.47 17.06
C LYS A 184 -20.13 -2.96 16.73
N ALA A 185 -19.01 -3.69 16.83
CA ALA A 185 -18.96 -5.14 16.59
C ALA A 185 -19.90 -5.92 17.51
N TYR A 186 -20.26 -5.33 18.65
CA TYR A 186 -21.27 -5.84 19.56
C TYR A 186 -22.24 -4.69 19.88
N SER A 187 -23.54 -4.90 19.63
CA SER A 187 -24.55 -4.11 20.31
C SER A 187 -24.46 -4.44 21.79
N GLU A 188 -24.23 -3.44 22.64
CA GLU A 188 -24.35 -3.61 24.09
C GLU A 188 -25.75 -4.16 24.39
N SER A 189 -25.84 -5.46 24.63
CA SER A 189 -27.01 -6.08 25.24
C SER A 189 -27.05 -5.59 26.68
N VAL A 190 -27.91 -4.60 26.92
CA VAL A 190 -28.30 -4.12 28.25
C VAL A 190 -29.03 -5.23 29.00
#